data_AF-S2WDR8-F1
#
_entry.id   AF-S2WDR8-F1
#
_cell.length_a   1.000
_cell.length_b   1.000
_cell.length_c   1.000
_cell.angle_alpha   90.00
_cell.angle_beta   90.00
_cell.angle_gamma   90.00
#
_symmetry.space_group_name_H-M   'P 1'
#
loop_
_entity.id
_entity.type
_entity.pdbx_description
1 polymer ?
#
loop_
_entity_poly.entity_id
_entity_poly.type
_entity_poly.pdbx_seq_one_letter_code
_entity_poly.pdbx_strand_id
1 'polypeptide(L)' 'MSIDRERRVTPNLTFNSLEDVLKRKEEILQEVRMTREEFDRRADNYQLGPDEAEAYFEMEGLDYFEEVCRGERILK' A
#
# COMPACT_ATOMS: atom_id res chain seq x y z
N MET A 1 -8.37 27.27 -9.58
CA MET A 1 -8.89 25.95 -9.98
C MET A 1 -8.67 25.03 -8.82
N SER A 2 -9.73 24.82 -8.03
CA SER A 2 -9.74 23.85 -6.95
C SER A 2 -9.73 22.49 -7.64
N ILE A 3 -8.58 21.83 -7.69
CA ILE A 3 -8.58 20.40 -7.95
C ILE A 3 -9.09 19.83 -6.64
N ASP A 4 -10.41 19.66 -6.57
CA ASP A 4 -11.04 18.74 -5.65
C ASP A 4 -10.39 17.38 -5.95
N ARG A 5 -9.23 17.12 -5.33
CA ARG A 5 -8.85 15.77 -4.98
C ARG A 5 -10.05 15.34 -4.15
N GLU A 6 -11.01 14.69 -4.80
CA GLU A 6 -11.73 13.61 -4.15
C GLU A 6 -10.63 12.88 -3.39
N ARG A 7 -10.56 13.15 -2.08
CA ARG A 7 -9.89 12.27 -1.15
C ARG A 7 -10.43 10.93 -1.61
N ARG A 8 -9.61 10.12 -2.26
CA ARG A 8 -9.83 8.68 -2.26
C ARG A 8 -9.75 8.40 -0.78
N VAL A 9 -10.92 8.52 -0.14
CA VAL A 9 -11.13 8.09 1.22
C VAL A 9 -10.81 6.64 1.04
N THR A 10 -9.58 6.24 1.39
CA THR A 10 -9.26 4.86 1.65
C THR A 10 -10.45 4.43 2.49
N PRO A 11 -11.33 3.55 1.98
CA PRO A 11 -12.47 3.11 2.76
C PRO A 11 -11.89 2.69 4.10
N ASN A 12 -12.63 2.89 5.21
CA ASN A 12 -12.22 2.38 6.52
C ASN A 12 -12.02 0.86 6.42
N LEU A 13 -10.89 0.44 5.86
CA LEU A 13 -10.43 -0.90 5.64
C LEU A 13 -9.79 -1.23 6.96
N THR A 14 -10.65 -1.60 7.90
CA THR A 14 -10.20 -2.21 9.13
C THR A 14 -9.72 -3.61 8.73
N PHE A 15 -8.41 -3.77 8.58
CA PHE A 15 -7.80 -5.07 8.36
C PHE A 15 -7.87 -5.86 9.67
N ASN A 16 -8.71 -6.90 9.72
CA ASN A 16 -8.92 -7.69 10.92
C ASN A 16 -8.08 -8.98 10.92
N SER A 17 -7.45 -9.31 9.80
CA SER A 17 -6.67 -10.53 9.63
C SER A 17 -5.45 -10.31 8.72
N LEU A 18 -4.47 -11.21 8.85
CA LEU A 18 -3.33 -11.28 7.94
C LEU A 18 -3.77 -11.57 6.49
N GLU A 19 -4.85 -12.34 6.31
CA GLU A 19 -5.40 -12.67 5.01
C GLU A 19 -5.92 -11.42 4.28
N ASP A 20 -6.63 -10.54 4.99
CA ASP A 20 -7.12 -9.26 4.43
C ASP A 20 -5.96 -8.38 3.95
N VAL A 21 -4.86 -8.37 4.69
CA VAL A 21 -3.65 -7.59 4.38
C VAL A 21 -3.00 -8.13 3.11
N LEU A 22 -2.78 -9.44 3.06
CA LEU A 22 -2.18 -10.09 1.89
C LEU A 22 -3.04 -9.89 0.64
N LYS A 23 -4.37 -10.00 0.78
CA LYS A 23 -5.30 -9.74 -0.31
C LYS A 23 -5.21 -8.29 -0.81
N ARG A 24 -5.19 -7.31 0.10
CA ARG A 24 -5.09 -5.89 -0.31
C ARG A 24 -3.75 -5.58 -0.99
N LYS A 25 -2.65 -6.17 -0.51
CA LYS A 25 -1.35 -6.05 -1.19
C LYS A 25 -1.42 -6.56 -2.63
N GLU A 26 -2.09 -7.69 -2.87
CA GLU A 26 -2.31 -8.22 -4.22
C GLU A 26 -3.19 -7.29 -5.08
N GLU A 27 -4.29 -6.78 -4.52
CA GLU A 27 -5.18 -5.83 -5.21
C GLU A 27 -4.42 -4.57 -5.65
N ILE A 28 -3.56 -4.00 -4.78
CA ILE A 28 -2.73 -2.84 -5.13
C ILE A 28 -1.83 -3.16 -6.34
N LEU A 29 -1.14 -4.32 -6.34
CA LEU A 29 -0.29 -4.71 -7.47
C LEU A 29 -1.08 -4.86 -8.78
N GLN A 30 -2.33 -5.34 -8.69
CA GLN A 30 -3.23 -5.41 -9.84
C GLN A 30 -3.69 -4.02 -10.30
N GLU A 31 -4.01 -3.12 -9.37
CA GLU A 31 -4.40 -1.73 -9.65
C GLU A 31 -3.30 -0.97 -10.39
N VAL A 32 -2.06 -1.06 -9.90
CA VAL A 32 -0.90 -0.39 -10.51
C VAL A 32 -0.30 -1.16 -11.69
N ARG A 33 -0.76 -2.41 -11.91
CA ARG A 33 -0.31 -3.31 -12.99
C ARG A 33 1.21 -3.54 -13.03
N MET A 34 1.83 -3.63 -11.86
CA MET A 34 3.26 -3.84 -11.71
C MET A 34 3.55 -5.00 -10.77
N THR A 35 4.73 -5.60 -10.91
CA THR A 35 5.23 -6.52 -9.89
C THR A 35 5.69 -5.73 -8.67
N ARG A 36 5.79 -6.40 -7.51
CA ARG A 36 6.35 -5.77 -6.32
C ARG A 36 7.75 -5.22 -6.54
N GLU A 37 8.62 -6.00 -7.19
CA GLU A 37 10.00 -5.60 -7.50
C GLU A 37 10.06 -4.36 -8.41
N GLU A 38 9.19 -4.28 -9.43
CA GLU A 38 9.11 -3.10 -10.28
C GLU A 38 8.62 -1.88 -9.50
N PHE A 39 7.63 -2.09 -8.61
CA PHE A 39 7.05 -1.04 -7.80
C PHE A 39 8.08 -0.43 -6.84
N ASP A 40 8.83 -1.27 -6.11
CA ASP A 40 9.92 -0.87 -5.22
C ASP A 40 11.03 -0.14 -5.99
N ARG A 41 11.48 -0.70 -7.12
CA ARG A 41 12.50 -0.05 -7.96
C ARG A 41 12.06 1.33 -8.44
N ARG A 42 10.80 1.49 -8.84
CA ARG A 42 10.29 2.80 -9.27
C ARG A 42 10.10 3.77 -8.11
N ALA A 43 9.75 3.28 -6.92
CA ALA A 43 9.70 4.09 -5.70
C ALA A 43 11.09 4.65 -5.36
N ASP A 44 12.11 3.79 -5.31
CA ASP A 44 13.51 4.17 -5.02
C ASP A 44 14.07 5.20 -6.01
N ASN A 45 13.63 5.14 -7.27
CA ASN A 45 14.06 6.05 -8.32
C ASN A 45 13.15 7.29 -8.46
N TYR A 46 12.17 7.48 -7.58
CA TYR A 46 11.18 8.57 -7.65
C TYR A 46 10.41 8.62 -8.99
N GLN A 47 10.12 7.45 -9.56
CA GLN A 47 9.46 7.25 -10.86
C GLN A 47 7.98 6.86 -10.73
N LEU A 48 7.40 7.03 -9.54
CA LEU A 48 5.98 6.79 -9.30
C LEU A 48 5.17 8.05 -9.61
N GLY A 49 4.09 7.88 -10.37
CA GLY A 49 3.06 8.90 -10.50
C GLY A 49 2.34 9.16 -9.17
N PRO A 50 1.55 10.23 -9.06
CA PRO A 50 0.85 10.57 -7.81
C PRO A 50 -0.02 9.44 -7.24
N ASP A 51 -0.80 8.78 -8.10
CA ASP A 51 -1.67 7.65 -7.71
C ASP A 51 -0.85 6.40 -7.34
N GLU A 52 0.24 6.13 -8.07
CA GLU A 52 1.15 5.01 -7.79
C GLU A 52 1.88 5.25 -6.45
N ALA A 53 2.26 6.49 -6.15
CA ALA A 53 2.90 6.85 -4.88
C ALA A 53 1.94 6.69 -3.69
N GLU A 54 0.67 7.07 -3.84
CA GLU A 54 -0.34 6.84 -2.80
C GLU A 54 -0.54 5.33 -2.54
N ALA A 55 -0.63 4.53 -3.59
CA ALA A 55 -0.70 3.08 -3.50
C ALA A 55 0.57 2.46 -2.87
N TYR A 56 1.75 3.06 -3.11
CA TYR A 56 3.00 2.62 -2.50
C TYR A 56 3.02 2.86 -0.99
N PHE A 57 2.58 4.05 -0.56
CA PHE A 57 2.43 4.36 0.87
C PHE A 57 1.43 3.43 1.56
N GLU A 58 0.32 3.08 0.90
CA GLU A 58 -0.60 2.07 1.42
C GLU A 58 0.11 0.72 1.58
N MET A 59 0.90 0.30 0.59
CA MET A 59 1.59 -0.99 0.70
C MET A 59 2.66 -1.01 1.79
N GLU A 60 3.42 0.06 2.01
CA GLU A 60 4.34 0.14 3.15
C GLU A 60 3.61 0.02 4.50
N GLY A 61 2.41 0.63 4.60
CA GLY A 61 1.54 0.46 5.76
C GLY A 61 1.09 -0.99 5.97
N LEU A 62 0.78 -1.69 4.88
CA LEU A 62 0.41 -3.11 4.91
C LEU A 62 1.59 -4.01 5.25
N ASP A 63 2.80 -3.71 4.76
CA ASP A 63 4.05 -4.40 5.12
C ASP A 63 4.30 -4.28 6.63
N TYR A 64 4.14 -3.08 7.18
CA TYR A 64 4.23 -2.85 8.62
C TYR A 64 3.24 -3.72 9.40
N PHE A 65 1.98 -3.73 8.98
CA PHE A 65 0.94 -4.47 9.68
C PHE A 65 1.13 -5.98 9.57
N GLU A 66 1.61 -6.47 8.42
CA GLU A 66 1.99 -7.87 8.23
C GLU A 66 3.09 -8.29 9.22
N GLU A 67 4.15 -7.50 9.38
CA GLU A 67 5.21 -7.78 10.36
C GLU A 67 4.65 -7.84 11.80
N VAL A 68 3.72 -6.95 12.13
CA VAL A 68 3.05 -6.93 13.45
C VAL A 68 2.19 -8.17 13.64
N CYS A 69 1.36 -8.55 12.65
CA CYS A 69 0.52 -9.73 12.71
C CYS A 69 1.32 -11.04 12.80
N ARG A 70 2.47 -11.11 12.13
CA ARG A 70 3.38 -12.26 12.18
C ARG A 70 4.20 -12.32 13.49
N GLY A 71 4.16 -11.26 14.30
CA GLY A 71 4.97 -11.15 15.52
C GLY A 71 6.46 -10.89 15.25
N GLU A 72 6.81 -10.47 14.03
CA GLU A 72 8.17 -10.14 13.60
C GLU A 72 8.59 -8.75 14.08
N ARG A 73 7.61 -7.87 14.34
CA ARG A 73 7.80 -6.53 14.91
C ARG A 73 7.11 -6.43 16.27
N ILE A 74 7.90 -6.23 17.33
CA ILE A 74 7.37 -5.90 18.67
C ILE A 74 7.09 -4.40 18.70
N LEU A 75 5.81 -4.03 18.84
CA LEU A 75 5.40 -2.66 19.20
C LEU A 75 6.05 -2.31 20.55
N LYS A 76 7.14 -1.53 20.52
CA LYS A 76 7.80 -0.99 21.71
C LYS A 76 7.08 0.26 22.21
#